data_AF-A0A956JUE8-F1
#
_entry.id   AF-A0A956JUE8-F1
#
_cell.length_a   1.000
_cell.length_b   1.000
_cell.length_c   1.000
_cell.angle_alpha   90.00
_cell.angle_beta   90.00
_cell.angle_gamma   90.00
#
_symmetry.space_group_name_H-M   'P 1'
#
loop_
_entity.id
_entity.type
_entity.pdbx_description
1 polymer ?
#
loop_
_entity_poly.entity_id
_entity_poly.type
_entity_poly.pdbx_seq_one_letter_code
_entity_poly.pdbx_strand_id
1 'polypeptide(L)'
;MMTIDTDSTGERVPLYRHTKRTEWGLAILAWEEGDRRGYQFEDGQLRTFKEGFYSLLEEVDRPSDQAAATVATLSRQLGVAQARKAIVEQAADSGKRVITLEDQIKVFNIEYPGGFADPAWLEARGVDVKRRLKKHREPAIEAAAEHFSRESLDSYVNAGRFADLHGRILEVLGTTTLVPPARLKQLQELDESTYEALGRSLRDLLWNDDEPYEMRFERFLTAVGSEPSWTLSTSPAALLRPSEHICVRPSSFRKQAMWMAPRLNFVGTPSAKQYVRLLQMSRSIESKLKDAGLEPRDLMDIHDFIRQTLRPAAIKLLSS
;
A
#
# COMPACT_ATOMS: atom_id res chain seq x y z
N MET A 1 -19.44 -10.59 25.53
CA MET A 1 -18.30 -10.59 24.61
C MET A 1 -17.05 -10.87 25.45
N MET A 2 -16.71 -12.14 25.58
CA MET A 2 -15.54 -12.58 26.36
C MET A 2 -14.37 -12.60 25.39
N THR A 3 -13.62 -11.51 25.35
CA THR A 3 -12.26 -11.51 24.79
C THR A 3 -11.46 -12.52 25.60
N ILE A 4 -10.96 -13.56 24.95
CA ILE A 4 -9.89 -14.36 25.54
C ILE A 4 -8.72 -13.39 25.68
N ASP A 5 -8.47 -12.97 26.92
CA ASP A 5 -7.23 -12.33 27.32
C ASP A 5 -6.10 -13.19 26.74
N THR A 6 -5.20 -12.55 25.99
CA THR A 6 -3.89 -13.12 25.74
C THR A 6 -3.17 -13.15 27.08
N ASP A 7 -3.47 -14.19 27.85
CA ASP A 7 -2.92 -14.44 29.16
C ASP A 7 -1.41 -14.63 29.03
N SER A 8 -0.72 -13.97 29.94
CA SER A 8 0.71 -13.96 30.19
C SER A 8 1.22 -15.26 30.82
N THR A 9 0.68 -16.41 30.41
CA THR A 9 1.13 -17.74 30.80
C THR A 9 1.82 -18.39 29.61
N GLY A 10 2.96 -19.03 29.82
CA GLY A 10 3.77 -19.70 28.78
C GLY A 10 3.12 -20.92 28.16
N GLU A 11 1.80 -20.88 27.95
CA GLU A 11 0.98 -21.97 27.46
C GLU A 11 1.14 -22.09 25.94
N ARG A 12 1.48 -23.29 25.49
CA ARG A 12 1.75 -23.60 24.09
C ARG A 12 0.44 -23.52 23.33
N VAL A 13 0.28 -22.54 22.44
CA VAL A 13 -0.89 -22.45 21.56
C VAL A 13 -0.93 -23.69 20.65
N PRO A 14 -1.94 -24.56 20.76
CA PRO A 14 -2.00 -25.80 19.98
C PRO A 14 -2.23 -25.51 18.50
N LEU A 15 -1.55 -26.27 17.65
CA LEU A 15 -1.75 -26.26 16.20
C LEU A 15 -2.67 -27.40 15.82
N TYR A 16 -3.64 -27.12 14.95
CA TYR A 16 -4.60 -28.10 14.47
C TYR A 16 -4.42 -28.35 12.97
N ARG A 17 -4.80 -29.53 12.49
CA ARG A 17 -4.95 -29.85 11.06
C ARG A 17 -6.30 -30.48 10.83
N HIS A 18 -6.93 -30.17 9.70
CA HIS A 18 -8.15 -30.86 9.29
C HIS A 18 -7.83 -32.22 8.66
N THR A 19 -8.35 -33.31 9.23
CA THR A 19 -8.02 -34.70 8.86
C THR A 19 -8.38 -35.06 7.43
N LYS A 20 -9.46 -34.47 6.88
CA LYS A 20 -9.91 -34.72 5.50
C LYS A 20 -9.49 -33.64 4.49
N ARG A 21 -8.97 -32.51 4.96
CA ARG A 21 -8.73 -31.30 4.15
C ARG A 21 -7.34 -30.78 4.47
N THR A 22 -6.35 -31.63 4.20
CA THR A 22 -4.95 -31.37 4.51
C THR A 22 -4.40 -30.18 3.72
N GLU A 23 -5.01 -29.85 2.58
CA GLU A 23 -4.70 -28.69 1.75
C GLU A 23 -4.92 -27.33 2.44
N TRP A 24 -5.71 -27.28 3.53
CA TRP A 24 -5.91 -26.04 4.29
C TRP A 24 -4.70 -25.70 5.19
N GLY A 25 -3.78 -26.64 5.37
CA GLY A 25 -2.61 -26.49 6.23
C GLY A 25 -2.95 -26.58 7.72
N LEU A 26 -2.12 -25.93 8.53
CA LEU A 26 -2.27 -25.83 9.97
C LEU A 26 -3.24 -24.72 10.37
N ALA A 27 -3.73 -24.80 11.60
CA ALA A 27 -4.62 -23.80 12.16
C ALA A 27 -4.35 -23.54 13.64
N ILE A 28 -4.81 -22.38 14.12
CA ILE A 28 -4.96 -22.09 15.56
C ILE A 28 -6.44 -21.92 15.89
N LEU A 29 -6.82 -22.25 17.12
CA LEU A 29 -8.14 -21.93 17.65
C LEU A 29 -8.27 -20.40 17.78
N ALA A 30 -9.31 -19.85 17.17
CA ALA A 30 -9.56 -18.41 17.11
C ALA A 30 -10.56 -17.93 18.16
N TRP A 31 -11.59 -18.74 18.43
CA TRP A 31 -12.63 -18.51 19.42
C TRP A 31 -13.42 -19.80 19.62
N GLU A 32 -14.07 -19.91 20.78
CA GLU A 32 -15.02 -20.95 21.11
C GLU A 32 -16.26 -20.28 21.73
N GLU A 33 -17.43 -20.53 21.17
CA GLU A 33 -18.69 -19.95 21.62
C GLU A 33 -19.81 -20.99 21.51
N GLY A 34 -20.33 -21.44 22.66
CA GLY A 34 -21.36 -22.46 22.70
C GLY A 34 -20.92 -23.77 22.06
N ASP A 35 -21.70 -24.25 21.08
CA ASP A 35 -21.44 -25.49 20.33
C ASP A 35 -20.49 -25.30 19.14
N ARG A 36 -19.79 -24.15 19.05
CA ARG A 36 -18.98 -23.78 17.88
C ARG A 36 -17.56 -23.38 18.24
N ARG A 37 -16.62 -23.78 17.39
CA ARG A 37 -15.22 -23.34 17.39
C ARG A 37 -14.84 -22.73 16.06
N GLY A 38 -14.17 -21.58 16.10
CA GLY A 38 -13.55 -20.95 14.94
C GLY A 38 -12.06 -21.26 14.89
N TYR A 39 -11.53 -21.56 13.70
CA TYR A 39 -10.10 -21.85 13.49
C TYR A 39 -9.56 -21.03 12.33
N GLN A 40 -8.41 -20.38 12.54
CA GLN A 40 -7.67 -19.65 11.49
C GLN A 40 -6.66 -20.60 10.85
N PHE A 41 -6.84 -20.91 9.57
CA PHE A 41 -5.97 -21.79 8.79
C PHE A 41 -4.86 -21.04 8.03
N GLU A 42 -3.80 -21.75 7.66
CA GLU A 42 -2.65 -21.24 6.89
C GLU A 42 -3.04 -20.73 5.50
N ASP A 43 -4.11 -21.28 4.91
CA ASP A 43 -4.71 -20.79 3.67
C ASP A 43 -5.39 -19.41 3.81
N GLY A 44 -5.36 -18.83 5.01
CA GLY A 44 -5.84 -17.50 5.32
C GLY A 44 -7.33 -17.43 5.66
N GLN A 45 -8.07 -18.54 5.60
CA GLN A 45 -9.50 -18.54 5.92
C GLN A 45 -9.79 -18.91 7.37
N LEU A 46 -10.74 -18.18 7.96
CA LEU A 46 -11.35 -18.50 9.25
C LEU A 46 -12.54 -19.44 9.01
N ARG A 47 -12.54 -20.62 9.64
CA ARG A 47 -13.62 -21.61 9.49
C ARG A 47 -14.24 -21.96 10.83
N THR A 48 -15.56 -22.15 10.82
CA THR A 48 -16.32 -22.52 12.01
C THR A 48 -16.78 -23.96 11.93
N PHE A 49 -16.56 -24.71 13.00
CA PHE A 49 -17.01 -26.09 13.17
C PHE A 49 -18.00 -26.15 14.33
N LYS A 50 -18.99 -27.04 14.22
CA LYS A 50 -19.86 -27.40 15.35
C LYS A 50 -19.24 -28.58 16.12
N GLU A 51 -19.64 -28.77 17.37
CA GLU A 51 -19.12 -29.81 18.28
C GLU A 51 -19.04 -31.21 17.67
N GLY A 52 -20.07 -31.64 16.93
CA GLY A 52 -20.09 -32.94 16.24
C GLY A 52 -19.03 -33.12 15.14
N PHE A 53 -18.32 -32.06 14.75
CA PHE A 53 -17.27 -32.07 13.73
C PHE A 53 -15.87 -31.80 14.30
N TYR A 54 -15.70 -31.66 15.61
CA TYR A 54 -14.39 -31.42 16.20
C TYR A 54 -13.41 -32.58 16.00
N SER A 55 -13.91 -33.81 15.85
CA SER A 55 -13.11 -34.99 15.49
C SER A 55 -12.41 -34.89 14.13
N LEU A 56 -12.79 -33.92 13.30
CA LEU A 56 -12.09 -33.62 12.04
C LEU A 56 -10.86 -32.74 12.23
N LEU A 57 -10.62 -32.24 13.44
CA LEU A 57 -9.48 -31.40 13.77
C LEU A 57 -8.56 -32.13 14.75
N GLU A 58 -7.35 -32.41 14.30
CA GLU A 58 -6.34 -33.12 15.07
C GLU A 58 -5.25 -32.14 15.48
N GLU A 59 -4.85 -32.21 16.75
CA GLU A 59 -3.71 -31.44 17.26
C GLU A 59 -2.40 -32.01 16.71
N VAL A 60 -1.54 -31.15 16.20
CA VAL A 60 -0.27 -31.51 15.57
C VAL A 60 0.87 -31.10 16.48
N ASP A 61 1.64 -32.09 16.95
CA ASP A 61 2.88 -31.83 17.66
C ASP A 61 4.01 -31.49 16.66
N ARG A 62 4.71 -30.38 16.89
CA ARG A 62 5.84 -29.92 16.06
C ARG A 62 6.98 -29.39 16.93
N PRO A 63 8.24 -29.43 16.44
CA PRO A 63 9.35 -28.72 17.09
C PRO A 63 8.97 -27.28 17.47
N SER A 64 9.33 -26.85 18.68
CA SER A 64 8.79 -25.62 19.28
C SER A 64 9.10 -24.36 18.49
N ASP A 65 10.24 -24.32 17.81
CA ASP A 65 10.71 -23.23 16.96
C ASP A 65 9.83 -23.07 15.70
N GLN A 66 9.56 -24.17 15.00
CA GLN A 66 8.67 -24.18 13.82
C GLN A 66 7.21 -23.92 14.21
N ALA A 67 6.78 -24.46 15.35
CA ALA A 67 5.45 -24.21 15.89
C ALA A 67 5.27 -22.72 16.23
N ALA A 68 6.24 -22.10 16.92
CA ALA A 68 6.17 -20.68 17.30
C ALA A 68 6.07 -19.73 16.09
N ALA A 69 6.85 -19.97 15.03
CA ALA A 69 6.78 -19.17 13.81
C ALA A 69 5.42 -19.28 13.10
N THR A 70 4.86 -20.50 13.06
CA THR A 70 3.54 -20.78 12.47
C THR A 70 2.43 -20.11 13.29
N VAL A 71 2.44 -20.30 14.61
CA VAL A 71 1.51 -19.67 15.54
C VAL A 71 1.57 -18.15 15.41
N ALA A 72 2.76 -17.53 15.43
CA ALA A 72 2.89 -16.08 15.27
C ALA A 72 2.29 -15.57 13.96
N THR A 73 2.45 -16.32 12.87
CA THR A 73 1.86 -16.01 11.56
C THR A 73 0.33 -16.10 11.58
N LEU A 74 -0.21 -17.20 12.10
CA LEU A 74 -1.65 -17.44 12.19
C LEU A 74 -2.33 -16.46 13.15
N SER A 75 -1.74 -16.17 14.30
CA SER A 75 -2.25 -15.17 15.25
C SER A 75 -2.30 -13.77 14.63
N ARG A 76 -1.29 -13.43 13.80
CA ARG A 76 -1.30 -12.18 13.03
C ARG A 76 -2.44 -12.16 12.00
N GLN A 77 -2.66 -13.25 11.26
CA GLN A 77 -3.75 -13.36 10.28
C GLN A 77 -5.11 -13.26 10.96
N LEU A 78 -5.34 -14.04 12.02
CA LEU A 78 -6.56 -14.01 12.81
C LEU A 78 -6.86 -12.60 13.30
N GLY A 79 -5.83 -11.95 13.83
CA GLY A 79 -5.93 -10.59 14.30
C GLY A 79 -6.30 -9.55 13.23
N VAL A 80 -5.93 -9.77 11.97
CA VAL A 80 -6.36 -8.96 10.83
C VAL A 80 -7.82 -9.29 10.47
N ALA A 81 -8.21 -10.56 10.47
CA ALA A 81 -9.57 -10.99 10.18
C ALA A 81 -10.58 -10.44 11.21
N GLN A 82 -10.24 -10.50 12.50
CA GLN A 82 -11.03 -9.90 13.58
C GLN A 82 -11.16 -8.37 13.42
N ALA A 83 -10.06 -7.67 13.11
CA ALA A 83 -10.11 -6.24 12.89
C ALA A 83 -10.98 -5.85 11.68
N ARG A 84 -10.93 -6.63 10.59
CA ARG A 84 -11.83 -6.45 9.44
C ARG A 84 -13.29 -6.67 9.82
N LYS A 85 -13.59 -7.71 10.58
CA LYS A 85 -14.95 -8.00 11.08
C LYS A 85 -15.49 -6.83 11.90
N ALA A 86 -14.71 -6.32 12.84
CA ALA A 86 -15.09 -5.17 13.67
C ALA A 86 -15.36 -3.90 12.84
N ILE A 87 -14.57 -3.65 11.79
CA ILE A 87 -14.78 -2.51 10.87
C ILE A 87 -16.10 -2.65 10.11
N VAL A 88 -16.45 -3.86 9.67
CA VAL A 88 -17.73 -4.13 8.98
C VAL A 88 -18.91 -3.94 9.92
N GLU A 89 -18.83 -4.48 11.14
CA GLU A 89 -19.87 -4.32 12.16
C GLU A 89 -20.08 -2.84 12.52
N GLN A 90 -19.01 -2.10 12.79
CA GLN A 90 -19.07 -0.67 13.07
C GLN A 90 -19.65 0.15 11.90
N ALA A 91 -19.33 -0.24 10.66
CA ALA A 91 -19.88 0.42 9.49
C ALA A 91 -21.39 0.15 9.36
N ALA A 92 -21.83 -1.09 9.60
CA ALA A 92 -23.24 -1.46 9.60
C ALA A 92 -24.04 -0.66 10.64
N ASP A 93 -23.52 -0.55 11.87
CA ASP A 93 -24.14 0.23 12.96
C ASP A 93 -24.27 1.72 12.63
N SER A 94 -23.34 2.26 11.83
CA SER A 94 -23.35 3.66 11.38
C SER A 94 -24.04 3.88 10.04
N GLY A 95 -24.67 2.86 9.46
CA GLY A 95 -25.33 2.93 8.15
C GLY A 95 -24.37 3.17 6.98
N LYS A 96 -23.07 2.93 7.18
CA LYS A 96 -22.02 3.12 6.16
C LYS A 96 -21.63 1.76 5.56
N ARG A 97 -21.26 1.77 4.28
CA ARG A 97 -20.71 0.58 3.61
C ARG A 97 -19.19 0.61 3.66
N VAL A 98 -18.58 -0.49 4.08
CA VAL A 98 -17.15 -0.74 3.88
C VAL A 98 -16.92 -1.11 2.42
N ILE A 99 -15.97 -0.45 1.76
CA ILE A 99 -15.60 -0.77 0.38
C ILE A 99 -14.43 -1.75 0.43
N THR A 100 -14.69 -2.99 0.02
CA THR A 100 -13.67 -4.06 -0.06
C THR A 100 -12.79 -3.90 -1.31
N LEU A 101 -11.77 -4.75 -1.47
CA LEU A 101 -11.00 -4.76 -2.72
C LEU A 101 -11.83 -5.35 -3.86
N GLU A 102 -12.64 -6.36 -3.56
CA GLU A 102 -13.56 -7.01 -4.48
C GLU A 102 -14.61 -6.02 -5.00
N ASP A 103 -15.12 -5.14 -4.13
CA ASP A 103 -15.98 -4.02 -4.54
C ASP A 103 -15.24 -3.05 -5.48
N GLN A 104 -13.98 -2.71 -5.18
CA GLN A 104 -13.19 -1.84 -6.06
C GLN A 104 -12.94 -2.46 -7.43
N ILE A 105 -12.68 -3.77 -7.49
CA ILE A 105 -12.53 -4.51 -8.76
C ILE A 105 -13.83 -4.46 -9.57
N LYS A 106 -14.98 -4.66 -8.93
CA LYS A 106 -16.29 -4.54 -9.60
C LYS A 106 -16.49 -3.14 -10.18
N VAL A 107 -16.26 -2.11 -9.37
CA VAL A 107 -16.33 -0.70 -9.81
C VAL A 107 -15.39 -0.46 -11.00
N PHE A 108 -14.15 -0.95 -10.90
CA PHE A 108 -13.15 -0.78 -11.94
C PHE A 108 -13.58 -1.43 -13.25
N ASN A 109 -14.11 -2.66 -13.21
CA ASN A 109 -14.60 -3.36 -14.40
C ASN A 109 -15.87 -2.71 -15.00
N ILE A 110 -16.68 -2.02 -14.19
CA ILE A 110 -17.82 -1.23 -14.70
C ILE A 110 -17.32 0.00 -15.46
N GLU A 111 -16.33 0.72 -14.90
CA GLU A 111 -15.80 1.94 -15.52
C GLU A 111 -14.85 1.65 -16.70
N TYR A 112 -14.12 0.54 -16.64
CA TYR A 112 -13.10 0.13 -17.60
C TYR A 112 -13.26 -1.37 -17.89
N PRO A 113 -14.18 -1.77 -18.78
CA PRO A 113 -14.43 -3.17 -19.10
C PRO A 113 -13.21 -3.93 -19.63
N GLY A 114 -12.27 -3.23 -20.29
CA GLY A 114 -10.97 -3.80 -20.71
C GLY A 114 -9.89 -3.81 -19.60
N GLY A 115 -10.23 -3.44 -18.37
CA GLY A 115 -9.29 -3.32 -17.26
C GLY A 115 -8.21 -2.25 -17.52
N PHE A 116 -6.96 -2.56 -17.17
CA PHE A 116 -5.82 -1.65 -17.42
C PHE A 116 -5.44 -1.51 -18.91
N ALA A 117 -5.96 -2.38 -19.77
CA ALA A 117 -5.81 -2.29 -21.23
C ALA A 117 -6.99 -1.53 -21.89
N ASP A 118 -7.99 -1.11 -21.11
CA ASP A 118 -9.12 -0.34 -21.63
C ASP A 118 -8.63 0.96 -22.29
N PRO A 119 -9.11 1.31 -23.50
CA PRO A 119 -8.69 2.54 -24.18
C PRO A 119 -8.89 3.80 -23.33
N ALA A 120 -9.96 3.88 -22.54
CA ALA A 120 -10.21 5.02 -21.67
C ALA A 120 -9.23 5.07 -20.49
N TRP A 121 -8.78 3.91 -19.99
CA TRP A 121 -7.72 3.85 -18.98
C TRP A 121 -6.38 4.32 -19.54
N LEU A 122 -6.00 3.79 -20.71
CA LEU A 122 -4.75 4.15 -21.38
C LEU A 122 -4.70 5.65 -21.72
N GLU A 123 -5.81 6.22 -22.21
CA GLU A 123 -5.93 7.66 -22.47
C GLU A 123 -5.82 8.47 -21.16
N ALA A 124 -6.51 8.04 -20.09
CA ALA A 124 -6.45 8.73 -18.79
C ALA A 124 -5.04 8.70 -18.18
N ARG A 125 -4.32 7.59 -18.37
CA ARG A 125 -2.91 7.43 -18.01
C ARG A 125 -1.99 8.27 -18.89
N GLY A 126 -2.39 8.53 -20.13
CA GLY A 126 -1.67 9.37 -21.09
C GLY A 126 -0.73 8.60 -22.01
N VAL A 127 -1.05 7.34 -22.30
CA VAL A 127 -0.31 6.51 -23.27
C VAL A 127 -0.66 6.98 -24.68
N ASP A 128 0.35 7.24 -25.52
CA ASP A 128 0.21 7.65 -26.93
C ASP A 128 -0.71 8.86 -27.17
N VAL A 129 -0.83 9.75 -26.18
CA VAL A 129 -1.71 10.93 -26.27
C VAL A 129 -1.08 12.07 -27.06
N LYS A 130 -1.86 12.67 -27.96
CA LYS A 130 -1.45 13.84 -28.75
C LYS A 130 -1.20 15.09 -27.90
N ARG A 131 -1.95 15.24 -26.79
CA ARG A 131 -1.84 16.39 -25.89
C ARG A 131 -1.47 15.92 -24.49
N ARG A 132 -0.29 16.35 -24.02
CA ARG A 132 0.16 16.12 -22.64
C ARG A 132 -0.68 16.96 -21.67
N LEU A 133 -1.21 16.32 -20.63
CA LEU A 133 -1.95 16.96 -19.54
C LEU A 133 -1.32 16.57 -18.21
N LYS A 134 -1.38 17.45 -17.20
CA LYS A 134 -0.79 17.16 -15.88
C LYS A 134 -1.36 15.92 -15.19
N LYS A 135 -2.56 15.49 -15.57
CA LYS A 135 -3.20 14.29 -15.03
C LYS A 135 -2.59 13.00 -15.60
N HIS A 136 -1.88 13.07 -16.73
CA HIS A 136 -1.24 11.91 -17.34
C HIS A 136 -0.02 11.49 -16.53
N ARG A 137 0.19 10.18 -16.38
CA ARG A 137 1.35 9.58 -15.70
C ARG A 137 2.52 9.42 -16.67
N GLU A 138 2.26 8.93 -17.88
CA GLU A 138 3.32 8.61 -18.84
C GLU A 138 4.26 9.80 -19.13
N PRO A 139 3.76 11.01 -19.46
CA PRO A 139 4.64 12.15 -19.70
C PRO A 139 5.42 12.61 -18.47
N ALA A 140 4.88 12.38 -17.26
CA ALA A 140 5.58 12.74 -16.02
C ALA A 140 6.66 11.70 -15.67
N ILE A 141 6.42 10.42 -16.00
CA ILE A 141 7.42 9.34 -15.89
C ILE A 141 8.56 9.61 -16.87
N GLU A 142 8.25 9.95 -18.14
CA GLU A 142 9.25 10.34 -19.15
C GLU A 142 10.11 11.52 -18.67
N ALA A 143 9.47 12.59 -18.18
CA ALA A 143 10.18 13.76 -17.68
C ALA A 143 11.06 13.44 -16.46
N ALA A 144 10.61 12.57 -15.56
CA ALA A 144 11.41 12.12 -14.42
C ALA A 144 12.59 11.24 -14.88
N ALA A 145 12.39 10.33 -15.83
CA ALA A 145 13.45 9.49 -16.37
C ALA A 145 14.56 10.33 -17.03
N GLU A 146 14.20 11.38 -17.76
CA GLU A 146 15.16 12.30 -18.37
C GLU A 146 15.93 13.09 -17.30
N HIS A 147 15.20 13.79 -16.43
CA HIS A 147 15.78 14.80 -15.56
C HIS A 147 16.31 14.28 -14.23
N PHE A 148 15.77 13.15 -13.75
CA PHE A 148 16.24 12.46 -12.55
C PHE A 148 17.07 11.22 -12.88
N SER A 149 17.58 11.10 -14.12
CA SER A 149 18.64 10.13 -14.45
C SER A 149 19.87 10.33 -13.55
N ARG A 150 20.65 9.26 -13.35
CA ARG A 150 21.85 9.30 -12.52
C ARG A 150 22.83 10.33 -13.05
N GLU A 151 23.05 10.35 -14.37
CA GLU A 151 23.94 11.24 -15.07
C GLU A 151 23.52 12.70 -14.91
N SER A 152 22.23 13.00 -15.06
CA SER A 152 21.68 14.35 -14.86
C SER A 152 21.91 14.83 -13.42
N LEU A 153 21.52 14.02 -12.43
CA LEU A 153 21.64 14.41 -11.03
C LEU A 153 23.11 14.55 -10.59
N ASP A 154 23.96 13.59 -10.95
CA ASP A 154 25.39 13.64 -10.65
C ASP A 154 26.06 14.85 -11.31
N SER A 155 25.63 15.26 -12.52
CA SER A 155 26.12 16.48 -13.17
C SER A 155 25.84 17.75 -12.36
N TYR A 156 24.64 17.91 -11.79
CA TYR A 156 24.33 19.07 -10.97
C TYR A 156 25.04 19.03 -9.62
N VAL A 157 25.04 17.86 -8.96
CA VAL A 157 25.64 17.67 -7.63
C VAL A 157 27.15 17.89 -7.66
N ASN A 158 27.85 17.34 -8.66
CA ASN A 158 29.31 17.47 -8.77
C ASN A 158 29.74 18.89 -9.16
N ALA A 159 28.91 19.60 -9.93
CA ALA A 159 29.15 20.99 -10.29
C ALA A 159 28.70 22.01 -9.22
N GLY A 160 28.11 21.56 -8.11
CA GLY A 160 27.56 22.44 -7.07
C GLY A 160 26.38 23.30 -7.53
N ARG A 161 25.70 22.94 -8.63
CA ARG A 161 24.64 23.72 -9.27
C ARG A 161 23.27 23.42 -8.63
N PHE A 162 23.16 23.63 -7.32
CA PHE A 162 21.99 23.23 -6.54
C PHE A 162 20.75 24.09 -6.80
N ALA A 163 20.89 25.38 -7.11
CA ALA A 163 19.77 26.24 -7.52
C ALA A 163 19.13 25.75 -8.83
N ASP A 164 19.95 25.37 -9.81
CA ASP A 164 19.44 24.82 -11.08
C ASP A 164 18.77 23.46 -10.86
N LEU A 165 19.34 22.61 -10.00
CA LEU A 165 18.74 21.33 -9.63
C LEU A 165 17.39 21.53 -8.92
N HIS A 166 17.29 22.48 -8.00
CA HIS A 166 16.03 22.84 -7.35
C HIS A 166 14.97 23.27 -8.37
N GLY A 167 15.33 24.15 -9.32
CA GLY A 167 14.46 24.52 -10.43
C GLY A 167 14.01 23.32 -11.26
N ARG A 168 14.91 22.37 -11.53
CA ARG A 168 14.59 21.13 -12.26
C ARG A 168 13.65 20.22 -11.49
N ILE A 169 13.80 20.10 -10.17
CA ILE A 169 12.87 19.35 -9.32
C ILE A 169 11.46 19.96 -9.40
N LEU A 170 11.35 21.28 -9.30
CA LEU A 170 10.08 21.99 -9.43
C LEU A 170 9.45 21.79 -10.80
N GLU A 171 10.25 21.82 -11.87
CA GLU A 171 9.78 21.59 -13.24
C GLU A 171 9.17 20.20 -13.39
N VAL A 172 9.91 19.15 -13.02
CA VAL A 172 9.44 17.74 -13.10
C VAL A 172 8.18 17.55 -12.27
N LEU A 173 8.20 17.91 -10.99
CA LEU A 173 7.05 17.73 -10.11
C LEU A 173 5.86 18.64 -10.50
N GLY A 174 6.14 19.77 -11.14
CA GLY A 174 5.15 20.69 -11.69
C GLY A 174 4.41 20.16 -12.92
N THR A 175 4.94 19.14 -13.60
CA THR A 175 4.29 18.49 -14.75
C THR A 175 3.15 17.55 -14.37
N THR A 176 3.01 17.19 -13.09
CA THR A 176 2.08 16.15 -12.63
C THR A 176 1.02 16.67 -11.65
N THR A 177 -0.06 15.92 -11.47
CA THR A 177 -1.08 16.14 -10.42
C THR A 177 -0.82 15.33 -9.16
N LEU A 178 0.25 14.53 -9.11
CA LEU A 178 0.64 13.76 -7.93
C LEU A 178 0.97 14.66 -6.74
N VAL A 179 1.66 15.78 -7.00
CA VAL A 179 2.00 16.80 -6.01
C VAL A 179 0.98 17.94 -6.09
N PRO A 180 0.21 18.23 -5.02
CA PRO A 180 -0.71 19.36 -5.01
C PRO A 180 0.03 20.71 -5.18
N PRO A 181 -0.58 21.72 -5.82
CA PRO A 181 0.06 23.03 -6.02
C PRO A 181 0.57 23.69 -4.73
N ALA A 182 -0.16 23.54 -3.62
CA ALA A 182 0.27 24.06 -2.32
C ALA A 182 1.60 23.46 -1.83
N ARG A 183 1.85 22.17 -2.13
CA ARG A 183 3.10 21.48 -1.76
C ARG A 183 4.24 21.83 -2.72
N LEU A 184 3.94 22.08 -4.00
CA LEU A 184 4.93 22.63 -4.92
C LEU A 184 5.35 24.04 -4.51
N LYS A 185 4.38 24.89 -4.11
CA LYS A 185 4.67 26.24 -3.62
C LYS A 185 5.56 26.20 -2.37
N GLN A 186 5.28 25.31 -1.42
CA GLN A 186 6.13 25.09 -0.26
C GLN A 186 7.57 24.71 -0.66
N LEU A 187 7.75 23.86 -1.67
CA LEU A 187 9.06 23.50 -2.18
C LEU A 187 9.76 24.69 -2.88
N GLN A 188 8.98 25.52 -3.59
CA GLN A 188 9.47 26.70 -4.28
C GLN A 188 9.96 27.80 -3.32
N GLU A 189 9.31 27.93 -2.17
CA GLU A 189 9.61 28.92 -1.12
C GLU A 189 10.74 28.48 -0.17
N LEU A 190 11.41 27.36 -0.46
CA LEU A 190 12.58 26.94 0.31
C LEU A 190 13.73 27.94 0.18
N ASP A 191 14.42 28.16 1.30
CA ASP A 191 15.62 28.98 1.35
C ASP A 191 16.77 28.35 0.55
N GLU A 192 17.55 29.16 -0.15
CA GLU A 192 18.65 28.70 -1.02
C GLU A 192 19.70 27.88 -0.24
N SER A 193 19.90 28.15 1.06
CA SER A 193 20.78 27.35 1.93
C SER A 193 20.35 25.88 2.06
N THR A 194 19.10 25.56 1.73
CA THR A 194 18.57 24.18 1.78
C THR A 194 18.75 23.41 0.47
N TYR A 195 19.07 24.09 -0.64
CA TYR A 195 19.09 23.47 -1.97
C TYR A 195 20.13 22.36 -2.09
N GLU A 196 21.29 22.52 -1.45
CA GLU A 196 22.32 21.48 -1.43
C GLU A 196 21.84 20.22 -0.72
N ALA A 197 21.27 20.35 0.49
CA ALA A 197 20.77 19.22 1.26
C ALA A 197 19.65 18.49 0.51
N LEU A 198 18.74 19.24 -0.11
CA LEU A 198 17.66 18.69 -0.92
C LEU A 198 18.19 17.96 -2.16
N GLY A 199 19.10 18.59 -2.91
CA GLY A 199 19.66 18.02 -4.14
C GLY A 199 20.42 16.73 -3.89
N ARG A 200 21.29 16.71 -2.88
CA ARG A 200 22.06 15.51 -2.50
C ARG A 200 21.16 14.39 -1.99
N SER A 201 20.23 14.69 -1.09
CA SER A 201 19.33 13.68 -0.55
C SER A 201 18.37 13.11 -1.60
N LEU A 202 17.93 13.90 -2.60
CA LEU A 202 17.18 13.40 -3.74
C LEU A 202 18.03 12.45 -4.59
N ARG A 203 19.25 12.85 -4.92
CA ARG A 203 20.18 12.00 -5.68
C ARG A 203 20.38 10.66 -4.97
N ASP A 204 20.64 10.70 -3.67
CA ASP A 204 20.86 9.47 -2.89
C ASP A 204 19.59 8.62 -2.85
N LEU A 205 18.43 9.22 -2.57
CA LEU A 205 17.12 8.54 -2.58
C LEU A 205 16.89 7.74 -3.87
N LEU A 206 17.29 8.28 -5.01
CA LEU A 206 17.02 7.69 -6.31
C LEU A 206 18.11 6.70 -6.77
N TRP A 207 19.38 6.92 -6.43
CA TRP A 207 20.51 6.20 -7.05
C TRP A 207 21.58 5.65 -6.10
N ASN A 208 21.48 5.88 -4.78
CA ASN A 208 22.41 5.29 -3.82
C ASN A 208 21.95 3.89 -3.38
N ASP A 209 22.01 2.91 -4.28
CA ASP A 209 21.52 1.55 -3.98
C ASP A 209 22.41 0.76 -3.01
N ASP A 210 23.58 1.30 -2.63
CA ASP A 210 24.45 0.75 -1.60
C ASP A 210 23.87 0.95 -0.17
N GLU A 211 22.86 1.82 -0.01
CA GLU A 211 22.21 2.11 1.26
C GLU A 211 20.73 1.69 1.27
N PRO A 212 20.21 1.14 2.40
CA PRO A 212 18.80 0.83 2.56
C PRO A 212 17.91 2.03 2.21
N TYR A 213 16.86 1.78 1.41
CA TYR A 213 15.95 2.83 0.94
C TYR A 213 15.36 3.65 2.08
N GLU A 214 15.07 3.02 3.22
CA GLU A 214 14.51 3.66 4.40
C GLU A 214 15.41 4.79 4.94
N MET A 215 16.72 4.57 5.01
CA MET A 215 17.68 5.57 5.48
C MET A 215 17.75 6.75 4.49
N ARG A 216 17.78 6.44 3.20
CA ARG A 216 17.77 7.44 2.13
C ARG A 216 16.50 8.27 2.15
N PHE A 217 15.35 7.62 2.39
CA PHE A 217 14.05 8.26 2.47
C PHE A 217 13.95 9.19 3.68
N GLU A 218 14.35 8.76 4.89
CA GLU A 218 14.35 9.65 6.07
C GLU A 218 15.25 10.88 5.88
N ARG A 219 16.41 10.71 5.25
CA ARG A 219 17.30 11.82 4.89
C ARG A 219 16.61 12.80 3.94
N PHE A 220 15.92 12.29 2.91
CA PHE A 220 15.16 13.11 1.99
C PHE A 220 13.98 13.81 2.68
N LEU A 221 13.26 13.14 3.58
CA LEU A 221 12.19 13.77 4.36
C LEU A 221 12.70 14.97 5.16
N THR A 222 13.88 14.85 5.76
CA THR A 222 14.53 15.94 6.50
C THR A 222 14.86 17.12 5.58
N ALA A 223 15.35 16.85 4.37
CA ALA A 223 15.78 17.89 3.43
C ALA A 223 14.61 18.60 2.72
N VAL A 224 13.44 17.97 2.62
CA VAL A 224 12.22 18.59 2.08
C VAL A 224 11.66 19.70 3.01
N GLY A 225 12.11 19.74 4.27
CA GLY A 225 11.80 20.79 5.23
C GLY A 225 10.98 20.30 6.42
N SER A 226 10.53 21.25 7.26
CA SER A 226 9.89 20.98 8.55
C SER A 226 8.52 20.30 8.47
N GLU A 227 7.84 20.39 7.34
CA GLU A 227 6.53 19.77 7.10
C GLU A 227 6.54 18.93 5.81
N PRO A 228 7.20 17.76 5.81
CA PRO A 228 7.20 16.90 4.65
C PRO A 228 5.80 16.33 4.41
N SER A 229 5.44 16.13 3.14
CA SER A 229 4.13 15.57 2.77
C SER A 229 4.30 14.30 1.96
N TRP A 230 3.45 13.30 2.23
CA TRP A 230 3.47 12.03 1.51
C TRP A 230 3.57 12.17 -0.01
N THR A 231 2.77 13.05 -0.62
CA THR A 231 2.77 13.25 -2.07
C THR A 231 4.08 13.83 -2.57
N LEU A 232 4.64 14.84 -1.88
CA LEU A 232 5.91 15.44 -2.27
C LEU A 232 7.07 14.46 -2.09
N SER A 233 7.10 13.77 -0.97
CA SER A 233 8.19 12.89 -0.59
C SER A 233 8.26 11.60 -1.41
N THR A 234 7.12 11.08 -1.87
CA THR A 234 7.06 9.80 -2.59
C THR A 234 6.95 9.92 -4.11
N SER A 235 6.62 11.11 -4.64
CA SER A 235 6.48 11.31 -6.09
C SER A 235 7.79 11.09 -6.87
N PRO A 236 8.97 11.59 -6.45
CA PRO A 236 10.18 11.45 -7.25
C PRO A 236 10.55 9.99 -7.54
N ALA A 237 10.62 9.16 -6.50
CA ALA A 237 10.96 7.75 -6.63
C ALA A 237 9.88 6.98 -7.41
N ALA A 238 8.60 7.30 -7.19
CA ALA A 238 7.49 6.66 -7.89
C ALA A 238 7.44 7.04 -9.38
N LEU A 239 7.81 8.27 -9.75
CA LEU A 239 7.88 8.69 -11.15
C LEU A 239 9.07 8.07 -11.88
N LEU A 240 10.23 7.98 -11.22
CA LEU A 240 11.44 7.42 -11.82
C LEU A 240 11.39 5.89 -11.94
N ARG A 241 10.93 5.20 -10.90
CA ARG A 241 10.84 3.74 -10.84
C ARG A 241 9.42 3.31 -10.44
N PRO A 242 8.41 3.52 -11.31
CA PRO A 242 7.02 3.22 -10.98
C PRO A 242 6.77 1.72 -10.77
N SER A 243 7.63 0.86 -11.33
CA SER A 243 7.62 -0.58 -11.07
C SER A 243 8.06 -0.95 -9.66
N GLU A 244 8.75 -0.06 -8.93
CA GLU A 244 9.35 -0.29 -7.61
C GLU A 244 8.67 0.51 -6.49
N HIS A 245 8.31 1.76 -6.78
CA HIS A 245 7.85 2.74 -5.81
C HIS A 245 6.45 3.25 -6.11
N ILE A 246 5.70 3.56 -5.07
CA ILE A 246 4.36 4.15 -5.18
C ILE A 246 4.30 5.57 -4.63
N CYS A 247 3.52 6.43 -5.28
CA CYS A 247 3.16 7.73 -4.71
C CYS A 247 2.03 7.55 -3.69
N VAL A 248 2.20 8.05 -2.47
CA VAL A 248 1.18 7.94 -1.42
C VAL A 248 0.31 9.19 -1.41
N ARG A 249 -0.99 9.03 -1.67
CA ARG A 249 -2.00 10.07 -1.44
C ARG A 249 -2.75 9.80 -0.13
N PRO A 250 -2.57 10.62 0.93
CA PRO A 250 -3.07 10.30 2.27
C PRO A 250 -4.56 9.99 2.34
N SER A 251 -5.39 10.76 1.62
CA SER A 251 -6.84 10.59 1.65
C SER A 251 -7.29 9.22 1.14
N SER A 252 -6.67 8.73 0.07
CA SER A 252 -7.07 7.47 -0.58
C SER A 252 -6.40 6.28 0.09
N PHE A 253 -5.12 6.41 0.47
CA PHE A 253 -4.41 5.35 1.18
C PHE A 253 -4.94 5.10 2.59
N ARG A 254 -5.42 6.14 3.30
CA ARG A 254 -6.10 5.95 4.58
C ARG A 254 -7.35 5.07 4.42
N LYS A 255 -8.18 5.36 3.41
CA LYS A 255 -9.38 4.56 3.11
C LYS A 255 -9.02 3.14 2.70
N GLN A 256 -8.00 2.98 1.85
CA GLN A 256 -7.53 1.66 1.43
C GLN A 256 -7.00 0.84 2.61
N ALA A 257 -6.20 1.46 3.47
CA ALA A 257 -5.59 0.81 4.63
C ALA A 257 -6.63 0.33 5.64
N MET A 258 -7.76 1.03 5.81
CA MET A 258 -8.83 0.58 6.72
C MET A 258 -9.23 -0.87 6.46
N TRP A 259 -9.35 -1.29 5.20
CA TRP A 259 -9.69 -2.69 4.87
C TRP A 259 -8.46 -3.57 4.69
N MET A 260 -7.48 -3.11 3.92
CA MET A 260 -6.35 -3.95 3.51
C MET A 260 -5.33 -4.16 4.62
N ALA A 261 -5.16 -3.18 5.52
CA ALA A 261 -4.19 -3.17 6.60
C ALA A 261 -4.80 -2.55 7.87
N PRO A 262 -5.85 -3.14 8.47
CA PRO A 262 -6.62 -2.53 9.56
C PRO A 262 -5.80 -2.24 10.83
N ARG A 263 -4.63 -2.88 10.97
CA ARG A 263 -3.67 -2.66 12.07
C ARG A 263 -2.62 -1.58 11.76
N LEU A 264 -2.66 -0.99 10.56
CA LEU A 264 -1.79 0.11 10.18
C LEU A 264 -2.36 1.41 10.74
N ASN A 265 -1.70 1.96 11.77
CA ASN A 265 -1.96 3.33 12.19
C ASN A 265 -1.39 4.30 11.15
N PHE A 266 -2.21 4.71 10.19
CA PHE A 266 -1.82 5.64 9.13
C PHE A 266 -1.72 7.07 9.67
N VAL A 267 -0.51 7.63 9.71
CA VAL A 267 -0.27 9.00 10.16
C VAL A 267 -0.12 9.93 8.95
N GLY A 268 -0.55 11.19 9.11
CA GLY A 268 -0.48 12.19 8.04
C GLY A 268 0.95 12.57 7.66
N THR A 269 1.89 12.50 8.60
CA THR A 269 3.31 12.79 8.41
C THR A 269 4.03 11.57 7.82
N PRO A 270 4.82 11.73 6.74
CA PRO A 270 5.57 10.64 6.15
C PRO A 270 6.69 10.13 7.07
N SER A 271 6.97 8.83 6.95
CA SER A 271 8.15 8.16 7.54
C SER A 271 8.50 6.95 6.68
N ALA A 272 9.76 6.51 6.69
CA ALA A 272 10.20 5.32 5.97
C ALA A 272 9.47 4.07 6.45
N LYS A 273 9.32 3.91 7.77
CA LYS A 273 8.60 2.77 8.36
C LYS A 273 7.17 2.66 7.85
N GLN A 274 6.44 3.77 7.74
CA GLN A 274 5.09 3.74 7.19
C GLN A 274 5.11 3.54 5.68
N TYR A 275 6.07 4.13 4.97
CA TYR A 275 6.19 4.00 3.53
C TYR A 275 6.34 2.54 3.12
N VAL A 276 7.23 1.79 3.77
CA VAL A 276 7.44 0.34 3.51
C VAL A 276 6.15 -0.45 3.68
N ARG A 277 5.38 -0.18 4.75
CA ARG A 277 4.09 -0.85 4.99
C ARG A 277 3.04 -0.51 3.91
N LEU A 278 3.01 0.75 3.46
CA LEU A 278 2.11 1.19 2.40
C LEU A 278 2.52 0.59 1.05
N LEU A 279 3.81 0.49 0.77
CA LEU A 279 4.34 -0.17 -0.42
C LEU A 279 4.00 -1.66 -0.44
N GLN A 280 4.18 -2.36 0.69
CA GLN A 280 3.77 -3.77 0.85
C GLN A 280 2.26 -3.96 0.65
N MET A 281 1.43 -3.06 1.20
CA MET A 281 -0.01 -3.07 0.96
C MET A 281 -0.32 -2.92 -0.53
N SER A 282 0.35 -2.01 -1.22
CA SER A 282 0.16 -1.77 -2.65
C SER A 282 0.61 -2.96 -3.52
N ARG A 283 1.69 -3.65 -3.15
CA ARG A 283 2.10 -4.91 -3.78
C ARG A 283 1.08 -6.03 -3.57
N SER A 284 0.49 -6.10 -2.38
CA SER A 284 -0.60 -7.06 -2.13
C SER A 284 -1.83 -6.74 -2.99
N ILE A 285 -2.14 -5.47 -3.23
CA ILE A 285 -3.20 -5.07 -4.16
C ILE A 285 -2.84 -5.49 -5.59
N GLU A 286 -1.61 -5.18 -6.05
CA GLU A 286 -1.11 -5.58 -7.36
C GLU A 286 -1.26 -7.09 -7.59
N SER A 287 -0.80 -7.92 -6.66
CA SER A 287 -0.93 -9.38 -6.72
C SER A 287 -2.38 -9.81 -6.85
N LYS A 288 -3.28 -9.26 -6.03
CA LYS A 288 -4.71 -9.62 -6.05
C LYS A 288 -5.43 -9.16 -7.31
N LEU A 289 -5.00 -8.07 -7.92
CA LEU A 289 -5.52 -7.63 -9.22
C LEU A 289 -5.09 -8.61 -10.32
N LYS A 290 -3.82 -9.05 -10.32
CA LYS A 290 -3.33 -10.09 -11.25
C LYS A 290 -4.07 -11.42 -11.06
N ASP A 291 -4.29 -11.84 -9.81
CA ASP A 291 -5.09 -13.02 -9.50
C ASP A 291 -6.54 -12.92 -10.02
N ALA A 292 -7.06 -11.70 -10.14
CA ALA A 292 -8.38 -11.40 -10.72
C ALA A 292 -8.37 -11.22 -12.25
N GLY A 293 -7.24 -11.50 -12.91
CA GLY A 293 -7.07 -11.36 -14.36
C GLY A 293 -6.86 -9.92 -14.85
N LEU A 294 -6.55 -8.99 -13.95
CA LEU A 294 -6.22 -7.60 -14.28
C LEU A 294 -4.70 -7.41 -14.26
N GLU A 295 -4.15 -6.84 -15.32
CA GLU A 295 -2.69 -6.64 -15.48
C GLU A 295 -2.30 -5.16 -15.34
N PRO A 296 -2.12 -4.64 -14.10
CA PRO A 296 -1.57 -3.30 -13.91
C PRO A 296 -0.14 -3.25 -14.45
N ARG A 297 0.23 -2.15 -15.13
CA ARG A 297 1.57 -1.95 -15.68
C ARG A 297 2.62 -1.76 -14.59
N ASP A 298 2.25 -1.03 -13.54
CA ASP A 298 3.14 -0.61 -12.47
C ASP A 298 2.38 -0.09 -11.23
N LEU A 299 3.09 0.44 -10.23
CA LEU A 299 2.46 0.99 -9.03
C LEU A 299 1.79 2.35 -9.24
N MET A 300 1.96 3.01 -10.39
CA MET A 300 1.14 4.17 -10.75
C MET A 300 -0.27 3.76 -11.15
N ASP A 301 -0.43 2.62 -11.83
CA ASP A 301 -1.74 2.02 -12.05
C ASP A 301 -2.42 1.67 -10.72
N ILE A 302 -1.66 1.14 -9.75
CA ILE A 302 -2.19 0.86 -8.40
C ILE A 302 -2.60 2.15 -7.67
N HIS A 303 -1.79 3.21 -7.75
CA HIS A 303 -2.13 4.52 -7.19
C HIS A 303 -3.46 5.04 -7.75
N ASP A 304 -3.58 5.03 -9.08
CA ASP A 304 -4.76 5.56 -9.75
C ASP A 304 -5.98 4.65 -9.58
N PHE A 305 -5.81 3.33 -9.55
CA PHE A 305 -6.87 2.37 -9.22
C PHE A 305 -7.48 2.71 -7.85
N ILE A 306 -6.67 2.79 -6.79
CA ILE A 306 -7.13 3.13 -5.44
C ILE A 306 -7.86 4.48 -5.43
N ARG A 307 -7.34 5.47 -6.16
CA ARG A 307 -7.93 6.80 -6.24
C ARG A 307 -9.29 6.79 -6.95
N GLN A 308 -9.38 6.09 -8.08
CA GLN A 308 -10.57 6.10 -8.93
C GLN A 308 -11.71 5.30 -8.33
N THR A 309 -11.42 4.12 -7.77
CA THR A 309 -12.47 3.23 -7.24
C THR A 309 -13.00 3.69 -5.87
N LEU A 310 -12.22 4.45 -5.10
CA LEU A 310 -12.62 5.00 -3.79
C LEU A 310 -13.21 6.42 -3.84
N ARG A 311 -13.42 6.99 -5.03
CA ARG A 311 -14.08 8.29 -5.17
C ARG A 311 -15.60 8.15 -4.92
N PRO A 312 -16.28 9.16 -4.36
CA PRO A 312 -17.71 9.05 -4.04
C PRO A 312 -18.60 8.66 -5.22
N ALA A 313 -18.29 9.13 -6.43
CA ALA A 313 -19.04 8.80 -7.64
C ALA A 313 -18.93 7.32 -8.01
N ALA A 314 -17.72 6.74 -7.92
CA ALA A 314 -17.47 5.34 -8.23
C ALA A 314 -18.16 4.40 -7.23
N ILE A 315 -18.17 4.76 -5.95
CA ILE A 315 -18.85 3.98 -4.90
C ILE A 315 -20.36 3.87 -5.15
N LYS A 316 -21.01 4.87 -5.78
CA LYS A 316 -22.44 4.83 -6.11
C LYS A 316 -22.78 3.75 -7.14
N LEU A 317 -21.82 3.33 -7.96
CA LEU A 317 -22.01 2.26 -8.95
C LEU A 317 -22.28 0.90 -8.29
N LEU A 318 -21.92 0.72 -7.03
CA LEU A 318 -22.20 -0.51 -6.28
C LEU A 318 -23.62 -0.57 -5.70
N SER A 319 -24.40 0.49 -5.85
CA SER A 319 -25.80 0.60 -5.42
C SER A 319 -26.77 0.72 -6.60
N SER A 320 -26.24 0.67 -7.85
CA SER A 320 -27.00 0.67 -9.10
C SER A 320 -27.14 -0.77 -9.61
#